data_AF-A0A376DK54-F1
#
_entry.id   AF-A0A376DK54-F1
#
_cell.length_a   1.000
_cell.length_b   1.000
_cell.length_c   1.000
_cell.angle_alpha   90.00
_cell.angle_beta   90.00
_cell.angle_gamma   90.00
#
_symmetry.space_group_name_H-M   'P 1'
#
loop_
_entity.id
_entity.type
_entity.pdbx_description
1 polymer ?
#
loop_
_entity_poly.entity_id
_entity_poly.type
_entity_poly.pdbx_seq_one_letter_code
_entity_poly.pdbx_strand_id
1 'polypeptide(L)'
;MLIVGKRRIPDAFITRLANGRWHVMQRMPWAPSSTGADSKGRPKRHRLPIEVVKIPTAGPLAETFERERDRMYREKLPVQMMKAMTHQLRLVLKRK
;
A
#
# COMPACT_ATOMS: atom_id res chain seq x y z
N MET A 1 -1.29 13.63 -16.84
CA MET A 1 -1.13 13.76 -15.38
C MET A 1 -2.18 12.91 -14.69
N LEU A 2 -1.78 11.99 -13.79
CA LEU A 2 -2.68 11.05 -13.12
C LEU A 2 -2.88 11.46 -11.66
N ILE A 3 -4.10 11.29 -11.14
CA ILE A 3 -4.44 11.60 -9.73
C ILE A 3 -4.81 10.29 -9.03
N VAL A 4 -4.15 10.01 -7.90
CA VAL A 4 -4.41 8.84 -7.06
C VAL A 4 -4.67 9.30 -5.64
N GLY A 5 -5.94 9.21 -5.21
CA GLY A 5 -6.38 9.79 -3.95
C GLY A 5 -6.08 11.29 -3.89
N LYS A 6 -5.38 11.73 -2.84
CA LYS A 6 -4.96 13.14 -2.67
C LYS A 6 -3.66 13.50 -3.41
N ARG A 7 -3.02 12.56 -4.11
CA ARG A 7 -1.72 12.78 -4.77
C ARG A 7 -1.87 12.99 -6.26
N ARG A 8 -1.12 13.96 -6.77
CA ARG A 8 -0.97 14.26 -8.19
C ARG A 8 0.38 13.73 -8.67
N ILE A 9 0.39 12.91 -9.70
CA ILE A 9 1.61 12.29 -10.24
C ILE A 9 1.75 12.70 -11.72
N PRO A 10 2.74 13.53 -12.07
CA PRO A 10 2.98 13.91 -13.46
C PRO A 10 3.46 12.71 -14.28
N ASP A 11 3.10 12.66 -15.57
CA ASP A 11 3.54 11.62 -16.52
C ASP A 11 3.35 10.16 -16.08
N ALA A 12 2.38 9.94 -15.19
CA ALA A 12 1.97 8.63 -14.75
C ALA A 12 0.79 8.06 -15.54
N PHE A 13 0.75 6.73 -15.63
CA PHE A 13 -0.27 5.94 -16.30
C PHE A 13 -0.49 4.62 -15.55
N ILE A 14 -1.63 3.97 -15.82
CA ILE A 14 -2.02 2.71 -15.17
C ILE A 14 -1.72 1.55 -16.11
N THR A 15 -1.16 0.45 -15.59
CA THR A 15 -0.88 -0.75 -16.38
C THR A 15 -1.17 -2.00 -15.56
N ARG A 16 -1.75 -3.02 -16.22
CA ARG A 16 -1.95 -4.34 -15.65
C ARG A 16 -0.70 -5.19 -15.89
N LEU A 17 -0.09 -5.68 -14.82
CA LEU A 17 1.04 -6.58 -14.91
C LEU A 17 0.59 -7.99 -15.33
N ALA A 18 1.54 -8.82 -15.76
CA ALA A 18 1.27 -10.22 -16.14
C ALA A 18 0.63 -11.04 -15.01
N ASN A 19 0.90 -10.69 -13.75
CA ASN A 19 0.27 -11.30 -12.57
C ASN A 19 -1.18 -10.81 -12.30
N GLY A 20 -1.75 -10.02 -13.21
CA GLY A 20 -3.11 -9.50 -13.13
C GLY A 20 -3.29 -8.26 -12.26
N ARG A 21 -2.26 -7.80 -11.53
CA ARG A 21 -2.34 -6.62 -10.64
C ARG A 21 -2.20 -5.31 -11.41
N TRP A 22 -3.05 -4.34 -11.10
CA TRP A 22 -2.91 -2.98 -11.58
C TRP A 22 -1.81 -2.24 -10.83
N HIS A 23 -0.92 -1.57 -11.56
CA HIS A 23 0.12 -0.72 -11.01
C HIS A 23 0.09 0.65 -11.68
N VAL A 24 0.44 1.67 -10.90
CA VAL A 24 0.71 3.00 -11.41
C VAL A 24 2.19 3.09 -11.76
N MET A 25 2.45 3.44 -13.01
CA MET A 25 3.79 3.65 -13.54
C MET A 25 3.98 5.12 -13.85
N GLN A 26 5.23 5.61 -13.78
CA GLN A 26 5.59 6.98 -14.11
C GLN A 26 6.73 6.98 -15.14
N ARG A 27 6.59 7.81 -16.18
CA ARG A 27 7.69 8.07 -17.12
C ARG A 27 8.63 9.07 -16.48
N MET A 28 9.91 8.73 -16.43
CA MET A 28 10.93 9.64 -15.92
C MET A 28 11.23 10.73 -16.97
N PRO A 29 11.37 12.00 -16.57
CA PRO A 29 11.61 13.09 -17.51
C PRO A 29 13.00 13.03 -18.16
N TRP A 30 13.93 12.24 -17.60
CA TRP A 30 15.29 12.11 -18.08
C TRP A 30 15.76 10.65 -18.05
N ALA A 31 16.58 10.27 -19.04
CA ALA A 31 17.26 8.99 -19.09
C ALA A 31 18.77 9.24 -19.23
N PRO A 32 19.65 8.62 -18.43
CA PRO A 32 21.10 8.72 -18.65
C PRO A 32 21.52 8.28 -20.06
N SER A 33 20.72 7.40 -20.68
CA SER A 33 20.92 6.94 -22.04
C SER A 33 20.46 7.94 -23.13
N SER A 34 19.73 9.02 -22.82
CA SER A 34 19.16 9.91 -23.85
C SER A 34 20.18 10.78 -24.58
N THR A 35 21.45 10.76 -24.14
CA THR A 35 22.54 11.51 -24.78
C THR A 35 23.29 10.59 -25.74
N GLY A 36 23.01 10.68 -27.04
CA GLY A 36 23.74 9.94 -28.06
C GLY A 36 23.13 10.05 -29.46
N ALA A 37 23.93 9.74 -30.48
CA ALA A 37 23.47 9.57 -31.85
C ALA A 37 23.24 8.09 -32.17
N ASP A 38 22.26 7.78 -33.01
CA ASP A 38 22.14 6.44 -33.60
C ASP A 38 23.29 6.16 -34.59
N SER A 39 23.39 4.94 -35.11
CA SER A 39 24.43 4.58 -36.11
C SER A 39 24.36 5.39 -37.41
N LYS A 40 23.34 6.27 -37.55
CA LYS A 40 23.08 7.14 -38.70
C LYS A 40 23.18 8.63 -38.33
N GLY A 41 23.72 8.97 -37.16
CA GLY A 41 23.96 10.36 -36.74
C GLY A 41 22.72 11.12 -36.23
N ARG A 42 21.57 10.46 -36.05
CA ARG A 42 20.32 11.09 -35.59
C ARG A 42 20.24 11.09 -34.06
N PRO A 43 19.58 12.07 -33.44
CA PRO A 43 19.35 12.06 -31.99
C PRO A 43 18.62 10.78 -31.59
N LYS A 44 19.28 9.99 -30.74
CA LYS A 44 18.81 8.66 -30.37
C LYS A 44 17.55 8.81 -29.51
N ARG A 45 16.39 8.46 -30.10
CA ARG A 45 15.09 8.51 -29.42
C ARG A 45 14.99 7.36 -28.42
N HIS A 46 15.59 7.56 -27.25
CA HIS A 46 15.51 6.61 -26.17
C HIS A 46 14.12 6.61 -25.55
N ARG A 47 13.58 5.42 -25.31
CA ARG A 47 12.40 5.26 -24.46
C ARG A 47 12.81 5.74 -23.06
N LEU A 48 12.10 6.73 -22.54
CA LEU A 48 12.30 7.20 -21.16
C LEU A 48 12.05 6.04 -20.19
N PRO A 49 12.86 5.89 -19.12
CA PRO A 49 12.66 4.88 -18.09
C PRO A 49 11.25 4.98 -17.51
N ILE A 50 10.64 3.82 -17.29
CA ILE A 50 9.33 3.68 -16.64
C ILE A 50 9.57 3.07 -15.27
N GLU A 51 9.16 3.76 -14.22
CA GLU A 51 9.27 3.28 -12.85
C GLU A 51 7.90 3.02 -12.23
N VAL A 52 7.85 2.12 -11.25
CA VAL A 52 6.66 1.88 -10.45
C VAL A 52 6.55 2.98 -9.38
N VAL A 53 5.40 3.64 -9.33
CA VAL A 53 5.16 4.68 -8.32
C VAL A 53 4.97 4.03 -6.96
N LYS A 54 5.85 4.38 -6.01
CA LYS A 54 5.74 3.99 -4.61
C LYS A 54 4.78 4.95 -3.89
N ILE A 55 3.56 4.49 -3.59
CA ILE A 55 2.62 5.23 -2.76
C ILE A 55 2.87 4.82 -1.30
N PRO A 56 3.32 5.72 -0.40
CA PRO A 56 3.54 5.38 0.99
C PRO A 56 2.20 5.19 1.69
N THR A 57 1.78 3.93 1.83
CA THR A 57 0.54 3.53 2.51
C THR A 57 0.77 3.10 3.95
N ALA A 58 2.02 2.86 4.37
CA ALA A 58 2.35 2.34 5.69
C ALA A 58 1.82 3.23 6.83
N GLY A 59 2.08 4.54 6.77
CA GLY A 59 1.60 5.51 7.78
C GLY A 59 0.07 5.52 7.95
N PRO A 60 -0.73 5.80 6.90
CA PRO A 60 -2.18 5.85 7.04
C PRO A 60 -2.78 4.49 7.42
N LEU A 61 -2.20 3.38 6.96
CA LEU A 61 -2.64 2.04 7.38
C LEU A 61 -2.40 1.82 8.87
N ALA A 62 -1.21 2.15 9.38
CA ALA A 62 -0.90 2.00 10.80
C ALA A 62 -1.83 2.84 11.68
N GLU A 63 -2.06 4.11 11.32
CA GLU A 63 -2.95 5.00 12.08
C GLU A 63 -4.40 4.47 12.11
N THR A 64 -4.92 4.03 10.95
CA THR A 64 -6.26 3.44 10.89
C THR A 64 -6.37 2.16 11.70
N PHE A 65 -5.32 1.33 11.69
CA PHE A 65 -5.27 0.09 12.45
C PHE A 65 -5.27 0.35 13.96
N GLU A 66 -4.42 1.25 14.45
CA GLU A 66 -4.34 1.60 15.87
C GLU A 66 -5.68 2.15 16.38
N ARG A 67 -6.34 3.02 15.60
CA ARG A 67 -7.65 3.55 15.94
C ARG A 67 -8.73 2.46 16.06
N GLU A 68 -8.80 1.55 15.08
CA GLU A 68 -9.77 0.45 15.13
C GLU A 68 -9.46 -0.54 16.25
N ARG A 69 -8.17 -0.79 16.52
CA ARG A 69 -7.72 -1.62 17.62
C ARG A 69 -8.22 -1.07 18.96
N ASP A 70 -8.00 0.22 19.21
CA ASP A 70 -8.41 0.86 20.47
C ASP A 70 -9.93 0.87 20.64
N ARG A 71 -10.66 1.08 19.54
CA ARG A 71 -12.12 0.95 19.52
C ARG A 71 -12.56 -0.48 19.88
N MET A 72 -11.99 -1.49 19.24
CA MET A 72 -12.31 -2.90 19.52
C MET A 72 -11.97 -3.27 20.97
N TYR A 73 -10.87 -2.77 21.52
CA TYR A 73 -10.53 -2.99 22.92
C TYR A 73 -11.59 -2.43 23.86
N ARG A 74 -12.12 -1.22 23.61
CA ARG A 74 -13.17 -0.65 24.47
C ARG A 74 -14.50 -1.39 24.37
N GLU A 75 -14.90 -1.76 23.16
CA GLU A 75 -16.22 -2.35 22.91
C GLU A 75 -16.26 -3.86 23.20
N LYS A 76 -15.25 -4.61 22.72
CA LYS A 76 -15.29 -6.08 22.70
C LYS A 76 -14.49 -6.72 23.82
N LEU A 77 -13.41 -6.10 24.29
CA LEU A 77 -12.56 -6.71 25.33
C LEU A 77 -13.31 -7.01 26.62
N PRO A 78 -14.14 -6.09 27.18
CA PRO A 78 -14.82 -6.36 28.45
C PRO A 78 -15.79 -7.54 28.35
N VAL A 79 -16.50 -7.65 27.22
CA VAL A 79 -17.42 -8.76 26.95
C VAL A 79 -16.68 -10.09 26.86
N GLN A 80 -15.54 -10.11 26.16
CA GLN A 80 -14.72 -11.32 26.06
C GLN A 80 -14.10 -11.70 27.41
N MET A 81 -13.63 -10.72 28.19
CA MET A 81 -13.10 -10.93 29.54
C MET A 81 -14.16 -11.50 30.48
N MET A 82 -15.38 -10.96 30.47
CA MET A 82 -16.48 -11.47 31.29
C MET A 82 -16.85 -12.90 30.92
N LYS A 83 -16.90 -13.24 29.62
CA LYS A 83 -17.11 -14.61 29.15
C LYS A 83 -15.99 -15.55 29.62
N ALA A 84 -14.74 -15.11 29.53
CA ALA A 84 -13.60 -15.89 30.00
C ALA A 84 -13.65 -16.11 31.52
N MET A 85 -13.95 -15.07 32.30
CA MET A 85 -14.06 -15.14 33.76
C MET A 85 -15.19 -16.06 34.21
N THR A 86 -16.38 -15.91 33.63
CA THR A 86 -17.53 -16.79 33.93
C THR A 86 -17.23 -18.25 33.58
N HIS A 87 -16.54 -18.49 32.46
CA HIS A 87 -16.08 -19.82 32.09
C HIS A 87 -15.06 -20.38 33.11
N GLN A 88 -14.08 -19.58 33.53
CA GLN A 88 -13.10 -19.98 34.55
C GLN A 88 -13.76 -20.33 35.88
N LEU A 89 -14.69 -19.50 36.36
CA LEU A 89 -15.46 -19.77 37.59
C LEU A 89 -16.24 -21.08 37.47
N ARG A 90 -16.89 -21.33 36.33
CA ARG A 90 -17.59 -22.59 36.08
C ARG A 90 -16.65 -23.79 36.15
N LEU A 91 -15.45 -23.70 35.58
CA LEU A 91 -14.48 -24.80 35.64
C LEU A 91 -14.02 -25.09 37.07
N VAL A 92 -13.76 -24.06 37.88
CA VAL A 92 -13.34 -24.22 39.28
C VAL A 92 -14.46 -24.82 40.13
N LEU A 93 -15.70 -24.32 39.98
CA LEU A 93 -16.85 -24.78 40.76
C LEU A 93 -17.27 -26.21 40.40
N LYS A 94 -17.16 -26.61 39.13
CA LYS A 94 -17.52 -27.97 38.68
C LYS A 94 -16.49 -29.04 39.06
N ARG A 95 -15.33 -28.61 39.56
CA ARG A 95 -14.22 -29.49 39.97
C ARG A 95 -14.24 -29.80 41.48
N LYS A 96 -15.13 -29.14 42.24
CA LYS A 96 -15.54 -29.53 43.59
C LYS A 96 -16.79 -30.42 43.49
#